data_AF-A0A1F2TKS0-F1
#
_entry.id   AF-A0A1F2TKS0-F1
#
_cell.length_a   1.000
_cell.length_b   1.000
_cell.length_c   1.000
_cell.angle_alpha   90.00
_cell.angle_beta   90.00
_cell.angle_gamma   90.00
#
_symmetry.space_group_name_H-M   'P 1'
#
loop_
_entity.id
_entity.type
_entity.pdbx_description
1 polymer ?
#
loop_
_entity_poly.entity_id
_entity_poly.type
_entity_poly.pdbx_seq_one_letter_code
_entity_poly.pdbx_strand_id
1 'polypeptide(L)'
;MHYSEDELILYHYGEARRRERIDEHLNTCDACAAAYREIAGTLALVADVDVPERDDRYGLEVWQRIRHDLPVQEPPWWMAWYRPTLASGLALFITAAFVAGRYWPDGAPAAPVTQSDTTSPDAGARVLSLAIGDHLDESERVLLDFVNASGDRVDVSGQQAWAADLVDANRLYRDAAERAGDDTIAGVLDELERNLLEIVHGPSTMTPAEFETVRARLDAAALLFKVRVLSGELRERDLAPTEPRKTT
;
A
#
# COMPACT_ATOMS: atom_id res chain seq x y z
N MET A 1 8.53 30.88 -31.77
CA MET A 1 8.42 30.16 -30.49
C MET A 1 8.81 28.73 -30.78
N HIS A 2 9.72 28.15 -29.99
CA HIS A 2 10.24 26.79 -30.18
C HIS A 2 9.99 25.98 -28.91
N TYR A 3 9.90 24.66 -29.04
CA TYR A 3 9.78 23.75 -27.90
C TYR A 3 11.15 23.52 -27.26
N SER A 4 11.16 23.29 -25.94
CA SER A 4 12.39 22.92 -25.25
C SER A 4 12.81 21.48 -25.57
N GLU A 5 14.06 21.16 -25.29
CA GLU A 5 14.60 19.81 -25.41
C GLU A 5 13.80 18.81 -24.57
N ASP A 6 13.49 19.15 -23.31
CA ASP A 6 12.65 18.30 -22.42
C ASP A 6 11.28 17.99 -23.04
N GLU A 7 10.63 18.97 -23.67
CA GLU A 7 9.32 18.76 -24.31
C GLU A 7 9.43 17.83 -25.53
N LEU A 8 10.55 17.88 -26.27
CA LEU A 8 10.83 16.98 -27.40
C LEU A 8 11.22 15.56 -26.95
N ILE A 9 11.92 15.43 -25.81
CA ILE A 9 12.22 14.13 -25.19
C ILE A 9 10.92 13.47 -24.72
N LEU A 10 10.06 14.20 -24.02
CA LEU A 10 8.74 13.69 -23.62
C LEU A 10 7.88 13.33 -24.85
N TYR A 11 8.01 14.08 -25.95
CA TYR A 11 7.34 13.74 -27.20
C TYR A 11 7.85 12.42 -27.78
N HIS A 12 9.16 12.16 -27.72
CA HIS A 12 9.79 10.91 -28.18
C HIS A 12 9.27 9.68 -27.43
N TYR A 13 9.17 9.75 -26.10
CA TYR A 13 8.62 8.66 -25.26
C TYR A 13 7.09 8.59 -25.29
N GLY A 14 6.43 9.57 -25.92
CA GLY A 14 4.98 9.64 -26.03
C GLY A 14 4.25 10.17 -24.80
N GLU A 15 4.98 10.80 -23.88
CA GLU A 15 4.51 11.34 -22.60
C GLU A 15 4.22 12.85 -22.66
N ALA A 16 4.39 13.50 -23.80
CA ALA A 16 4.15 14.93 -23.94
C ALA A 16 2.65 15.30 -23.80
N ARG A 17 2.34 16.17 -22.82
CA ARG A 17 0.97 16.68 -22.53
C ARG A 17 0.27 17.37 -23.72
N ARG A 18 1.01 17.87 -24.71
CA ARG A 18 0.51 18.62 -25.89
C ARG A 18 1.03 18.02 -27.20
N ARG A 19 0.99 16.69 -27.32
CA ARG A 19 1.57 15.93 -28.43
C ARG A 19 1.16 16.43 -29.81
N GLU A 20 -0.13 16.66 -30.04
CA GLU A 20 -0.67 17.09 -31.35
C GLU A 20 -0.12 18.45 -31.80
N ARG A 21 0.05 19.41 -30.87
CA ARG A 21 0.61 20.72 -31.18
C ARG A 21 2.11 20.66 -31.45
N ILE A 22 2.82 19.78 -30.74
CA ILE A 22 4.25 19.53 -30.99
C ILE A 22 4.41 18.91 -32.37
N ASP A 23 3.58 17.93 -32.73
CA ASP A 23 3.60 17.30 -34.05
C ASP A 23 3.32 18.32 -35.18
N GLU A 24 2.29 19.15 -35.04
CA GLU A 24 2.00 20.23 -35.99
C GLU A 24 3.18 21.23 -36.10
N HIS A 25 3.82 21.55 -34.98
CA HIS A 25 4.97 22.45 -34.97
C HIS A 25 6.22 21.82 -35.60
N LEU A 26 6.46 20.53 -35.39
CA LEU A 26 7.56 19.80 -36.01
C LEU A 26 7.40 19.75 -37.54
N ASN A 27 6.16 19.73 -38.03
CA ASN A 27 5.87 19.80 -39.47
C ASN A 27 6.01 21.20 -40.08
N THR A 28 6.07 22.25 -39.25
CA THR A 28 6.10 23.65 -39.72
C THR A 28 7.40 24.39 -39.35
N CYS A 29 8.22 23.84 -38.47
CA CYS A 29 9.45 24.46 -37.99
C CYS A 29 10.69 23.58 -38.18
N ASP A 30 11.53 23.92 -39.16
CA ASP A 30 12.76 23.19 -39.49
C ASP A 30 13.75 23.10 -38.33
N ALA A 31 13.85 24.14 -37.50
CA ALA A 31 14.75 24.17 -36.35
C ALA A 31 14.34 23.15 -35.28
N CYS A 32 13.05 23.05 -34.95
CA CYS A 32 12.53 22.06 -34.01
C CYS A 32 12.61 20.63 -34.60
N ALA A 33 12.36 20.47 -35.90
CA ALA A 33 12.52 19.19 -36.58
C ALA A 33 13.99 18.72 -36.61
N ALA A 34 14.95 19.62 -36.73
CA ALA A 34 16.38 19.30 -36.63
C ALA A 34 16.75 18.88 -35.20
N ALA A 35 16.37 19.66 -34.19
CA ALA A 35 16.61 19.33 -32.79
C ALA A 35 15.99 17.98 -32.38
N TYR A 36 14.75 17.72 -32.81
CA TYR A 36 14.09 16.43 -32.55
C TYR A 36 14.84 15.24 -33.18
N ARG A 37 15.34 15.38 -34.42
CA ARG A 37 16.11 14.31 -35.08
C ARG A 37 17.42 14.01 -34.37
N GLU A 38 18.09 15.03 -33.83
CA GLU A 38 19.33 14.85 -33.05
C GLU A 38 19.07 14.07 -31.75
N ILE A 39 18.03 14.46 -31.01
CA ILE A 39 17.59 13.78 -29.78
C ILE A 39 17.20 12.33 -30.09
N ALA A 40 16.30 12.13 -31.06
CA ALA A 40 15.82 10.80 -31.45
C ALA A 40 16.96 9.90 -31.94
N GLY A 41 17.93 10.45 -32.68
CA GLY A 41 19.11 9.72 -33.11
C GLY A 41 20.01 9.28 -31.95
N THR A 42 20.20 10.16 -30.96
CA THR A 42 20.97 9.83 -29.76
C THR A 42 20.28 8.76 -28.90
N LEU A 43 18.97 8.89 -28.69
CA LEU A 43 18.19 7.93 -27.90
C LEU A 43 18.07 6.57 -28.61
N ALA A 44 18.03 6.55 -29.94
CA ALA A 44 18.06 5.30 -30.72
C ALA A 44 19.36 4.50 -30.53
N LEU A 45 20.47 5.12 -30.13
CA LEU A 45 21.71 4.39 -29.80
C LEU A 45 21.58 3.55 -28.52
N VAL A 46 20.61 3.87 -27.67
CA VAL A 46 20.35 3.19 -26.38
C VAL A 46 19.20 2.17 -26.52
N ALA A 47 18.37 2.29 -27.56
CA ALA A 47 17.14 1.53 -27.71
C ALA A 47 17.34 0.20 -28.45
N ASP A 48 17.47 -0.87 -27.69
CA ASP A 48 16.54 -2.01 -27.62
C ASP A 48 17.29 -3.13 -26.89
N VAL A 49 17.23 -3.10 -25.56
CA VAL A 49 17.65 -4.27 -24.79
C VAL A 49 16.47 -5.20 -24.84
N ASP A 50 16.54 -6.23 -25.69
CA ASP A 50 15.62 -7.36 -25.67
C ASP A 50 15.42 -7.78 -24.21
N VAL A 51 14.24 -7.49 -23.68
CA VAL A 51 13.90 -7.89 -22.31
C VAL A 51 13.83 -9.41 -22.33
N PRO A 52 14.75 -10.13 -21.67
CA PRO A 52 14.79 -11.58 -21.77
C PRO A 52 13.49 -12.15 -21.24
N GLU A 53 12.99 -13.21 -21.88
CA GLU A 53 11.82 -13.93 -21.40
C GLU A 53 12.13 -14.46 -19.99
N ARG A 54 11.29 -14.08 -19.01
CA ARG A 54 11.46 -14.46 -17.61
C ARG A 54 10.80 -15.82 -17.41
N ASP A 55 11.61 -16.86 -17.28
CA ASP A 55 11.11 -18.18 -16.90
C ASP A 55 10.65 -18.19 -15.42
N ASP A 56 9.95 -19.24 -15.01
CA ASP A 56 9.43 -19.40 -13.64
C ASP A 56 10.52 -19.36 -12.54
N ARG A 57 11.79 -19.50 -12.91
CA ARG A 57 12.94 -19.52 -12.00
C ARG A 57 13.65 -18.18 -11.91
N TYR A 58 13.41 -17.27 -12.85
CA TYR A 58 14.00 -15.93 -12.87
C TYR A 58 13.89 -15.22 -11.51
N GLY A 59 12.71 -15.28 -10.88
CA GLY A 59 12.50 -14.71 -9.54
C GLY A 59 13.41 -15.30 -8.46
N LEU A 60 13.59 -16.63 -8.47
CA LEU A 60 14.47 -17.32 -7.52
C LEU A 60 15.94 -16.99 -7.75
N GLU A 61 16.37 -16.92 -9.01
CA GLU A 61 17.76 -16.62 -9.37
C GLU A 61 18.13 -15.17 -9.01
N VAL A 62 17.23 -14.22 -9.30
CA VAL A 62 17.40 -12.82 -8.89
C VAL A 62 17.39 -12.69 -7.37
N TRP A 63 16.46 -13.36 -6.69
CA TRP A 63 16.41 -13.36 -5.23
C TRP A 63 17.69 -13.93 -4.61
N GLN A 64 18.23 -15.04 -5.12
CA GLN A 64 19.48 -15.61 -4.66
C GLN A 64 20.70 -14.70 -4.88
N ARG A 65 20.65 -13.84 -5.91
CA ARG A 65 21.70 -12.85 -6.17
C ARG A 65 21.60 -11.66 -5.22
N ILE A 66 20.41 -11.12 -5.02
CA ILE A 66 20.19 -9.87 -4.26
C ILE A 66 20.13 -10.10 -2.74
N ARG A 67 19.79 -11.31 -2.27
CA ARG A 67 19.64 -11.63 -0.84
C ARG A 67 20.85 -11.27 0.04
N HIS A 68 22.06 -11.18 -0.53
CA HIS A 68 23.26 -10.86 0.23
C HIS A 68 23.56 -9.35 0.27
N ASP A 69 23.01 -8.60 -0.68
CA ASP A 69 23.18 -7.15 -0.81
C ASP A 69 22.06 -6.37 -0.10
N LEU A 70 20.98 -7.05 0.28
CA LEU A 70 19.89 -6.47 1.06
C LEU A 70 20.35 -6.16 2.48
N PRO A 71 20.11 -4.94 3.01
CA PRO A 71 20.42 -4.62 4.39
C PRO A 71 19.65 -5.59 5.30
N VAL A 72 20.37 -6.15 6.27
CA VAL A 72 19.74 -6.96 7.31
C VAL A 72 18.76 -6.05 8.05
N GLN A 73 17.47 -6.32 7.89
CA GLN A 73 16.42 -5.74 8.72
C GLN A 73 16.67 -6.27 10.14
N GLU A 74 17.34 -5.47 10.98
CA GLU A 74 17.50 -5.85 12.38
C GLU A 74 16.11 -5.92 13.01
N PRO A 75 15.75 -7.06 13.65
CA PRO A 75 14.48 -7.14 14.33
C PRO A 75 14.43 -6.02 15.37
N PRO A 76 13.30 -5.32 15.50
CA PRO A 76 13.16 -4.26 16.48
C PRO A 76 13.57 -4.76 17.86
N TRP A 77 14.25 -3.92 18.64
CA TRP A 77 14.80 -4.23 19.96
C TRP A 77 13.79 -4.86 20.94
N TRP A 78 12.48 -4.66 20.74
CA TRP A 78 11.41 -5.26 21.54
C TRP A 78 11.13 -6.75 21.22
N MET A 79 11.51 -7.25 20.04
CA MET A 79 11.43 -8.68 19.70
C MET A 79 12.59 -9.50 20.30
N ALA A 80 13.66 -8.85 20.80
CA ALA A 80 14.81 -9.53 21.39
C ALA A 80 14.50 -10.25 22.72
N TRP A 81 13.37 -9.95 23.37
CA TRP A 81 12.92 -10.63 24.60
C TRP A 81 12.17 -11.94 24.37
N TYR A 82 11.74 -12.24 23.15
CA TYR A 82 11.11 -13.52 22.81
C TYR A 82 12.17 -14.57 22.42
N ARG A 83 12.84 -15.14 23.42
CA ARG A 83 13.61 -16.39 23.23
C ARG A 83 12.66 -17.58 23.39
N PRO A 84 12.53 -18.48 22.40
CA PRO A 84 11.67 -19.65 22.51
C PRO A 84 12.40 -20.74 23.32
N THR A 85 12.07 -20.89 24.60
CA THR A 85 12.44 -22.09 25.40
C THR A 85 11.31 -23.13 25.47
N LEU A 86 10.31 -23.05 24.59
CA LEU A 86 9.19 -23.99 24.51
C LEU A 86 9.19 -24.80 23.20
N ALA A 87 10.33 -25.38 22.83
CA ALA A 87 10.42 -26.25 21.65
C ALA A 87 10.20 -27.75 21.95
N SER A 88 9.98 -28.17 23.20
CA SER A 88 9.80 -29.60 23.53
C SER A 88 8.34 -30.07 23.64
N GLY A 89 7.38 -29.16 23.88
CA GLY A 89 5.98 -29.55 24.10
C GLY A 89 5.20 -29.89 22.83
N LEU A 90 5.50 -29.20 21.72
CA LEU A 90 4.70 -29.29 20.49
C LEU A 90 4.86 -30.64 19.76
N ALA A 91 6.05 -31.22 19.78
CA ALA A 91 6.33 -32.50 19.11
C ALA A 91 5.58 -33.68 19.76
N LEU A 92 5.40 -33.65 21.08
CA LEU A 92 4.63 -34.65 21.84
C LEU A 92 3.13 -34.56 21.55
N PHE A 93 2.60 -33.34 21.40
CA PHE A 93 1.20 -33.13 21.06
C PHE A 93 0.85 -33.60 19.65
N ILE A 94 1.72 -33.34 18.67
CA ILE A 94 1.54 -33.77 17.28
C ILE A 94 1.57 -35.30 17.17
N THR A 95 2.49 -35.97 17.86
CA THR A 95 2.56 -37.44 17.86
C THR A 95 1.35 -38.06 18.56
N ALA A 96 0.88 -37.49 19.67
CA ALA A 96 -0.34 -37.95 20.34
C ALA A 96 -1.58 -37.79 19.44
N ALA A 97 -1.73 -36.64 18.77
CA ALA A 97 -2.85 -36.38 17.84
C ALA A 97 -2.81 -37.32 16.62
N PHE A 98 -1.63 -37.57 16.07
CA PHE A 98 -1.45 -38.48 14.92
C PHE A 98 -1.79 -39.93 15.28
N VAL A 99 -1.36 -40.39 16.46
CA VAL A 99 -1.69 -41.74 16.96
C VAL A 99 -3.19 -41.85 17.25
N ALA A 100 -3.80 -40.84 17.87
CA ALA A 100 -5.24 -40.82 18.12
C ALA A 100 -6.06 -40.90 16.82
N GLY A 101 -5.68 -40.18 15.76
CA GLY A 101 -6.34 -40.24 14.46
C GLY A 101 -6.14 -41.57 13.71
N ARG A 102 -5.06 -42.32 14.00
CA ARG A 102 -4.72 -43.56 13.31
C ARG A 102 -5.46 -44.79 13.87
N TYR A 103 -5.83 -44.79 15.14
CA TYR A 103 -6.37 -45.95 15.86
C TYR A 103 -7.87 -45.89 16.18
N TRP A 104 -8.57 -44.81 15.83
CA TRP A 104 -10.03 -44.76 15.93
C TRP A 104 -10.68 -45.22 14.62
N PRO A 105 -11.31 -46.41 14.57
CA PRO A 105 -12.12 -46.85 13.44
C PRO A 105 -13.44 -46.09 13.34
N ASP A 106 -13.91 -45.97 12.10
CA ASP A 106 -14.99 -45.13 11.59
C ASP A 106 -16.28 -45.06 12.40
N GLY A 107 -16.81 -43.84 12.55
CA GLY A 107 -18.11 -43.59 13.16
C GLY A 107 -18.54 -42.13 13.16
N ALA A 108 -18.35 -41.38 12.08
CA ALA A 108 -19.01 -40.10 11.89
C ALA A 108 -19.61 -40.04 10.46
N PRO A 109 -20.92 -39.79 10.32
CA PRO A 109 -21.58 -39.78 9.01
C PRO A 109 -21.00 -38.65 8.16
N ALA A 110 -20.74 -38.96 6.88
CA ALA A 110 -20.40 -37.98 5.88
C ALA A 110 -21.49 -36.89 5.86
N ALA A 111 -21.14 -35.70 6.36
CA ALA A 111 -21.96 -34.52 6.14
C ALA A 111 -22.06 -34.30 4.62
N PRO A 112 -23.25 -34.00 4.08
CA PRO A 112 -23.36 -33.66 2.68
C PRO A 112 -22.49 -32.43 2.43
N VAL A 113 -21.71 -32.48 1.34
CA VAL A 113 -21.10 -31.29 0.75
C VAL A 113 -22.22 -30.40 0.23
N THR A 114 -22.83 -29.63 1.13
CA THR A 114 -23.61 -28.47 0.76
C THR A 114 -22.61 -27.48 0.18
N GLN A 115 -22.82 -27.14 -1.09
CA GLN A 115 -22.16 -26.03 -1.77
C GLN A 115 -22.14 -24.85 -0.80
N SER A 116 -20.96 -24.28 -0.60
CA SER A 116 -20.76 -23.15 0.29
C SER A 116 -21.67 -22.01 -0.16
N ASP A 117 -22.73 -21.77 0.59
CA ASP A 117 -23.35 -20.45 0.64
C ASP A 117 -22.27 -19.50 1.17
N THR A 118 -21.62 -18.79 0.25
CA THR A 118 -20.88 -17.56 0.53
C THR A 118 -21.84 -16.57 1.17
N THR A 119 -22.02 -16.63 2.49
CA THR A 119 -22.24 -15.53 3.43
C THR A 119 -22.47 -16.16 4.80
N SER A 120 -21.39 -16.57 5.45
CA SER A 120 -21.41 -16.47 6.92
C SER A 120 -21.16 -14.99 7.23
N PRO A 121 -22.00 -14.29 8.01
CA PRO A 121 -21.80 -12.86 8.33
C PRO A 121 -20.41 -12.58 8.93
N ASP A 122 -19.84 -13.61 9.56
CA ASP A 122 -18.51 -13.61 10.16
C ASP A 122 -17.35 -13.64 9.13
N ALA A 123 -17.59 -14.07 7.89
CA ALA A 123 -16.60 -14.02 6.81
C ALA A 123 -16.56 -12.64 6.16
N GLY A 124 -17.72 -12.00 5.96
CA GLY A 124 -17.82 -10.63 5.43
C GLY A 124 -17.19 -9.60 6.37
N ALA A 125 -17.41 -9.74 7.68
CA ALA A 125 -16.79 -8.87 8.68
C ALA A 125 -15.25 -8.96 8.66
N ARG A 126 -14.69 -10.15 8.49
CA ARG A 126 -13.22 -10.34 8.37
C ARG A 126 -12.64 -9.71 7.11
N VAL A 127 -13.28 -9.90 5.96
CA VAL A 127 -12.83 -9.27 4.71
C VAL A 127 -12.89 -7.75 4.80
N LEU A 128 -13.93 -7.20 5.46
CA LEU A 128 -14.03 -5.77 5.71
C LEU A 128 -12.92 -5.27 6.63
N SER A 129 -12.66 -5.95 7.77
CA SER A 129 -11.58 -5.60 8.69
C SER A 129 -10.21 -5.58 8.00
N LEU A 130 -9.92 -6.59 7.18
CA LEU A 130 -8.69 -6.66 6.41
C LEU A 130 -8.56 -5.49 5.43
N ALA A 131 -9.62 -5.20 4.66
CA ALA A 131 -9.62 -4.10 3.71
C ALA A 131 -9.48 -2.72 4.38
N ILE A 132 -10.08 -2.55 5.57
CA ILE A 132 -9.91 -1.34 6.38
C ILE A 132 -8.47 -1.26 6.91
N GLY A 133 -7.90 -2.38 7.38
CA GLY A 133 -6.51 -2.44 7.82
C GLY A 133 -5.52 -2.02 6.73
N ASP A 134 -5.67 -2.58 5.53
CA ASP A 134 -4.85 -2.23 4.36
C ASP A 134 -5.00 -0.74 3.97
N HIS A 135 -6.22 -0.20 4.04
CA HIS A 135 -6.48 1.23 3.77
C HIS A 135 -5.83 2.15 4.82
N LEU A 136 -5.86 1.76 6.09
CA LEU A 136 -5.20 2.49 7.17
C LEU A 136 -3.68 2.47 7.01
N ASP A 137 -3.10 1.34 6.59
CA ASP A 137 -1.67 1.23 6.29
C ASP A 137 -1.23 2.14 5.14
N GLU A 138 -2.02 2.20 4.06
CA GLU A 138 -1.75 3.11 2.95
C GLU A 138 -1.86 4.58 3.38
N SER A 139 -2.87 4.90 4.18
CA SER A 139 -3.05 6.23 4.75
C SER A 139 -1.91 6.61 5.70
N GLU A 140 -1.39 5.67 6.50
CA GLU A 140 -0.23 5.87 7.36
C GLU A 140 1.01 6.27 6.53
N ARG A 141 1.28 5.59 5.41
CA ARG A 141 2.42 5.91 4.55
C ARG A 141 2.34 7.34 4.03
N VAL A 142 1.19 7.72 3.48
CA VAL A 142 0.98 9.08 2.94
C VAL A 142 1.14 10.15 4.02
N LEU A 143 0.57 9.91 5.21
CA LEU A 143 0.71 10.83 6.34
C LEU A 143 2.15 10.91 6.86
N LEU A 144 2.90 9.81 6.86
CA LEU A 144 4.32 9.79 7.22
C LEU A 144 5.17 10.57 6.21
N ASP A 145 4.93 10.36 4.92
CA ASP A 145 5.63 11.06 3.85
C ASP A 145 5.33 12.56 3.89
N PHE A 146 4.07 12.92 4.16
CA PHE A 146 3.69 14.31 4.41
C PHE A 146 4.43 14.86 5.63
N VAL A 147 4.34 14.23 6.80
CA VAL A 147 5.01 14.73 8.02
C VAL A 147 6.52 14.83 7.87
N ASN A 148 7.16 14.01 7.02
CA ASN A 148 8.60 14.09 6.77
C ASN A 148 9.02 14.97 5.57
N ALA A 149 8.07 15.60 4.87
CA ALA A 149 8.39 16.50 3.76
C ALA A 149 9.29 17.66 4.24
N SER A 150 10.38 17.92 3.51
CA SER A 150 11.40 18.90 3.88
C SER A 150 12.15 19.44 2.66
N GLY A 151 12.71 20.65 2.78
CA GLY A 151 13.45 21.34 1.71
C GLY A 151 13.40 22.86 1.87
N ASP A 152 14.14 23.60 1.03
CA ASP A 152 14.13 25.08 1.01
C ASP A 152 12.74 25.64 0.65
N ARG A 153 12.02 24.91 -0.20
CA ARG A 153 10.57 24.99 -0.40
C ARG A 153 10.01 23.59 -0.26
N VAL A 154 8.98 23.43 0.56
CA VAL A 154 8.30 22.15 0.73
C VAL A 154 7.29 22.02 -0.40
N ASP A 155 7.49 21.04 -1.27
CA ASP A 155 6.54 20.64 -2.32
C ASP A 155 5.82 19.38 -1.85
N VAL A 156 4.50 19.49 -1.70
CA VAL A 156 3.60 18.40 -1.28
C VAL A 156 2.64 17.97 -2.39
N SER A 157 2.90 18.37 -3.63
CA SER A 157 2.03 18.06 -4.77
C SER A 157 1.81 16.55 -4.97
N GLY A 158 2.84 15.74 -4.73
CA GLY A 158 2.73 14.28 -4.71
C GLY A 158 1.77 13.79 -3.63
N GLN A 159 1.99 14.23 -2.39
CA GLN A 159 1.17 13.86 -1.23
C GLN A 159 -0.29 14.32 -1.38
N GLN A 160 -0.54 15.44 -2.06
CA GLN A 160 -1.89 15.88 -2.39
C GLN A 160 -2.60 14.94 -3.36
N ALA A 161 -1.90 14.44 -4.37
CA ALA A 161 -2.46 13.46 -5.31
C ALA A 161 -2.81 12.16 -4.58
N TRP A 162 -1.90 11.64 -3.74
CA TRP A 162 -2.14 10.44 -2.93
C TRP A 162 -3.28 10.63 -1.93
N ALA A 163 -3.34 11.79 -1.25
CA ALA A 163 -4.43 12.10 -0.33
C ALA A 163 -5.79 12.20 -1.04
N ALA A 164 -5.83 12.71 -2.28
CA ALA A 164 -7.05 12.79 -3.07
C ALA A 164 -7.60 11.39 -3.41
N ASP A 165 -6.73 10.48 -3.83
CA ASP A 165 -7.11 9.09 -4.14
C ASP A 165 -7.65 8.34 -2.90
N LEU A 166 -7.09 8.62 -1.72
CA LEU A 166 -7.51 7.99 -0.46
C LEU A 166 -8.89 8.44 0.04
N VAL A 167 -9.33 9.66 -0.27
CA VAL A 167 -10.61 10.21 0.25
C VAL A 167 -11.81 9.37 -0.20
N ASP A 168 -11.84 8.93 -1.46
CA ASP A 168 -12.98 8.19 -2.00
C ASP A 168 -13.11 6.80 -1.37
N ALA A 169 -11.99 6.08 -1.23
CA ALA A 169 -11.95 4.80 -0.54
C ALA A 169 -12.32 4.95 0.94
N ASN A 170 -11.82 6.00 1.59
CA ASN A 170 -12.10 6.28 3.00
C ASN A 170 -13.58 6.44 3.31
N ARG A 171 -14.33 7.13 2.43
CA ARG A 171 -15.79 7.30 2.58
C ARG A 171 -16.54 5.98 2.53
N LEU A 172 -16.13 5.08 1.62
CA LEU A 172 -16.72 3.76 1.49
C LEU A 172 -16.49 2.92 2.76
N TYR A 173 -15.28 2.96 3.31
CA TYR A 173 -14.94 2.24 4.53
C TYR A 173 -15.63 2.81 5.77
N ARG A 174 -15.79 4.14 5.86
CA ARG A 174 -16.55 4.76 6.96
C ARG A 174 -18.01 4.30 6.95
N ASP A 175 -18.67 4.37 5.80
CA ASP A 175 -20.07 3.93 5.65
C ASP A 175 -20.22 2.42 5.95
N ALA A 176 -19.24 1.61 5.56
CA ALA A 176 -19.22 0.19 5.92
C ALA A 176 -19.04 -0.04 7.43
N ALA A 177 -18.17 0.71 8.11
CA ALA A 177 -17.96 0.63 9.56
C ALA A 177 -19.21 1.10 10.34
N GLU A 178 -19.86 2.18 9.91
CA GLU A 178 -21.12 2.67 10.49
C GLU A 178 -22.23 1.62 10.38
N ARG A 179 -22.36 0.98 9.21
CA ARG A 179 -23.34 -0.10 8.99
C ARG A 179 -23.04 -1.35 9.83
N ALA A 180 -21.78 -1.58 10.17
CA ALA A 180 -21.36 -2.64 11.08
C ALA A 180 -21.51 -2.26 12.57
N GLY A 181 -21.81 -1.00 12.88
CA GLY A 181 -21.91 -0.48 14.25
C GLY A 181 -20.55 -0.30 14.94
N ASP A 182 -19.46 -0.19 14.18
CA ASP A 182 -18.12 0.08 14.72
C ASP A 182 -17.83 1.58 14.74
N ASP A 183 -18.36 2.25 15.77
CA ASP A 183 -18.22 3.70 15.95
C ASP A 183 -16.76 4.14 16.15
N THR A 184 -15.90 3.24 16.64
CA THR A 184 -14.48 3.55 16.87
C THR A 184 -13.75 3.66 15.53
N ILE A 185 -13.93 2.66 14.66
CA ILE A 185 -13.38 2.69 13.30
C ILE A 185 -13.98 3.86 12.51
N ALA A 186 -15.30 4.04 12.56
CA ALA A 186 -15.97 5.13 11.85
C ALA A 186 -15.44 6.51 12.28
N GLY A 187 -15.22 6.73 13.58
CA GLY A 187 -14.67 7.97 14.10
C GLY A 187 -13.24 8.27 13.63
N VAL A 188 -12.37 7.25 13.60
CA VAL A 188 -11.00 7.41 13.07
C VAL A 188 -11.01 7.70 11.57
N LEU A 189 -11.82 6.99 10.79
CA LEU A 189 -11.96 7.24 9.35
C LEU A 189 -12.55 8.62 9.06
N ASP A 190 -13.43 9.13 9.92
CA ASP A 190 -14.00 10.47 9.83
C ASP A 190 -12.98 11.58 10.14
N GLU A 191 -12.15 11.39 11.17
CA GLU A 191 -11.00 12.26 11.43
C GLU A 191 -9.98 12.21 10.28
N LEU A 192 -9.71 11.03 9.74
CA LEU A 192 -8.82 10.84 8.60
C LEU A 192 -9.33 11.59 7.36
N GLU A 193 -10.62 11.51 7.04
CA GLU A 193 -11.21 12.24 5.90
C GLU A 193 -10.97 13.75 6.01
N ARG A 194 -11.22 14.34 7.19
CA ARG A 194 -11.03 15.78 7.40
C ARG A 194 -9.59 16.21 7.14
N ASN A 195 -8.64 15.44 7.63
CA ASN A 195 -7.21 15.74 7.47
C ASN A 195 -6.74 15.53 6.03
N LEU A 196 -7.19 14.46 5.36
CA LEU A 196 -6.90 14.23 3.95
C LEU A 196 -7.45 15.37 3.08
N LEU A 197 -8.68 15.83 3.33
CA LEU A 197 -9.28 16.96 2.60
C LEU A 197 -8.52 18.27 2.84
N GLU A 198 -8.03 18.51 4.05
CA GLU A 198 -7.23 19.69 4.34
C GLU A 198 -5.87 19.65 3.64
N ILE A 199 -5.24 18.48 3.52
CA ILE A 199 -4.03 18.28 2.70
C ILE A 199 -4.34 18.55 1.22
N VAL A 200 -5.40 17.95 0.68
CA VAL A 200 -5.81 18.06 -0.74
C VAL A 200 -6.09 19.51 -1.14
N HIS A 201 -6.76 20.28 -0.28
CA HIS A 201 -7.14 21.67 -0.56
C HIS A 201 -6.10 22.70 -0.09
N GLY A 202 -4.99 22.25 0.50
CA GLY A 202 -3.88 23.11 0.91
C GLY A 202 -3.03 23.63 -0.26
N PRO A 203 -2.09 24.55 0.00
CA PRO A 203 -1.11 24.95 -1.00
C PRO A 203 -0.16 23.79 -1.33
N SER A 204 0.13 23.58 -2.63
CA SER A 204 1.02 22.50 -3.08
C SER A 204 2.50 22.80 -2.86
N THR A 205 2.87 24.08 -2.77
CA THR A 205 4.23 24.50 -2.40
C THR A 205 4.19 25.59 -1.34
N MET A 206 5.01 25.45 -0.30
CA MET A 206 5.02 26.39 0.82
C MET A 206 6.41 26.52 1.44
N THR A 207 6.60 27.58 2.22
CA THR A 207 7.83 27.74 3.01
C THR A 207 7.85 26.77 4.20
N PRO A 208 9.03 26.42 4.74
CA PRO A 208 9.11 25.53 5.91
C PRO A 208 8.30 26.02 7.13
N ALA A 209 8.21 27.33 7.35
CA ALA A 209 7.45 27.91 8.45
C ALA A 209 5.92 27.79 8.25
N GLU A 210 5.45 28.00 7.03
CA GLU A 210 4.04 27.76 6.66
C GLU A 210 3.71 26.27 6.78
N PHE A 211 4.64 25.40 6.37
CA PHE A 211 4.46 23.96 6.47
C PHE A 211 4.33 23.47 7.91
N GLU A 212 5.16 23.97 8.82
CA GLU A 212 5.05 23.62 10.24
C GLU A 212 3.71 24.06 10.83
N THR A 213 3.19 25.20 10.39
CA THR A 213 1.87 25.69 10.80
C THR A 213 0.76 24.76 10.32
N VAL A 214 0.82 24.30 9.07
CA VAL A 214 -0.14 23.34 8.51
C VAL A 214 -0.04 21.99 9.22
N ARG A 215 1.18 21.48 9.46
CA ARG A 215 1.43 20.23 10.18
C ARG A 215 0.87 20.26 11.60
N ALA A 216 1.07 21.37 12.32
CA ALA A 216 0.55 21.55 13.67
C ALA A 216 -0.99 21.63 13.68
N ARG A 217 -1.59 22.26 12.68
CA ARG A 217 -3.05 22.38 12.55
C ARG A 217 -3.74 21.04 12.23
N LEU A 218 -3.09 20.19 11.44
CA LEU A 218 -3.58 18.87 11.07
C LEU A 218 -3.48 17.82 12.20
N ASP A 219 -2.89 18.17 13.36
CA ASP A 219 -2.59 17.22 14.44
C ASP A 219 -1.98 15.90 13.91
N ALA A 220 -1.16 16.00 12.85
CA ALA A 220 -0.83 14.86 11.99
C ALA A 220 -0.13 13.72 12.75
N ALA A 221 0.65 14.06 13.77
CA ALA A 221 1.28 13.08 14.66
C ALA A 221 0.27 12.30 15.51
N ALA A 222 -0.79 12.96 15.99
CA ALA A 222 -1.84 12.31 16.75
C ALA A 222 -2.72 11.42 15.86
N LEU A 223 -3.04 11.88 14.64
CA LEU A 223 -3.75 11.07 13.66
C LEU A 223 -2.95 9.83 13.24
N LEU A 224 -1.66 9.99 12.91
CA LEU A 224 -0.76 8.88 12.60
C LEU A 224 -0.73 7.83 13.73
N PHE A 225 -0.71 8.27 14.98
CA PHE A 225 -0.77 7.36 16.11
C PHE A 225 -2.08 6.57 16.17
N LYS A 226 -3.23 7.24 16.00
CA LYS A 226 -4.55 6.59 15.98
C LYS A 226 -4.67 5.57 14.85
N VAL A 227 -4.24 5.94 13.64
CA VAL A 227 -4.25 5.06 12.45
C VAL A 227 -3.40 3.82 12.70
N ARG A 228 -2.19 3.98 13.26
CA ARG A 228 -1.28 2.86 13.55
C ARG A 228 -1.82 1.92 14.62
N VAL A 229 -2.41 2.46 15.69
CA VAL A 229 -3.02 1.64 16.74
C VAL A 229 -4.19 0.83 16.15
N LEU A 230 -5.06 1.48 15.38
CA LEU A 230 -6.23 0.83 14.81
C LEU A 230 -5.86 -0.23 13.76
N SER A 231 -4.88 0.04 12.89
CA SER A 231 -4.34 -0.97 11.97
C SER A 231 -3.79 -2.18 12.72
N GLY A 232 -3.04 -1.94 13.80
CA GLY A 232 -2.52 -3.00 14.67
C GLY A 232 -3.63 -3.87 15.28
N GLU A 233 -4.67 -3.25 15.83
CA GLU A 233 -5.82 -3.95 16.41
C GLU A 233 -6.59 -4.78 15.37
N LEU A 234 -6.82 -4.23 14.17
CA LEU A 234 -7.49 -4.97 13.09
C LEU A 234 -6.69 -6.19 12.67
N ARG A 235 -5.37 -6.05 12.57
CA ARG A 235 -4.46 -7.16 12.23
C ARG A 235 -4.42 -8.25 13.30
N GLU A 236 -4.48 -7.88 14.57
CA GLU A 236 -4.58 -8.84 15.67
C GLU A 236 -5.91 -9.61 15.64
N ARG A 237 -7.02 -8.94 15.30
CA ARG A 237 -8.36 -9.54 15.19
C ARG A 237 -8.45 -10.54 14.03
N ASP A 238 -7.71 -10.31 12.95
CA ASP A 238 -7.61 -11.24 11.83
C ASP A 238 -6.80 -12.50 12.18
N LEU A 239 -5.81 -12.37 13.07
CA LEU A 239 -4.93 -13.48 13.49
C LEU A 239 -5.52 -14.34 14.63
N ALA A 240 -6.55 -13.86 15.34
CA ALA A 240 -7.16 -14.59 16.44
C ALA A 240 -8.05 -15.76 15.94
N PRO A 241 -7.79 -17.01 16.36
CA PRO A 241 -8.65 -18.14 16.03
C PRO A 241 -10.03 -17.97 16.65
N THR A 242 -11.09 -18.19 15.87
CA THR A 242 -12.48 -18.17 16.36
C THR A 242 -12.69 -19.35 17.31
N GLU A 243 -12.59 -19.13 18.64
CA GLU A 243 -12.98 -20.16 19.60
C GLU A 243 -14.47 -20.47 19.45
N PRO A 244 -14.87 -21.75 19.30
CA PRO A 244 -16.28 -22.11 19.21
C PRO A 244 -16.96 -21.78 20.55
N ARG A 245 -17.92 -20.87 20.48
CA ARG A 245 -18.76 -20.44 21.60
C ARG A 245 -19.44 -21.67 22.21
N LYS A 246 -19.06 -22.05 23.44
CA LYS A 246 -19.74 -23.11 24.20
C LYS A 246 -21.16 -22.65 24.50
N THR A 247 -22.12 -23.18 23.74
CA THR A 247 -23.53 -23.12 24.11
C THR A 247 -23.70 -23.90 25.41
N THR A 248 -24.12 -23.21 26.46
CA THR A 248 -24.60 -23.81 27.71
C THR A 248 -26.12 -23.77 27.68
#